data_AF-A0A2A4UC22-F1
#
_entry.id   AF-A0A2A4UC22-F1
#
_cell.length_a   1.000
_cell.length_b   1.000
_cell.length_c   1.000
_cell.angle_alpha   90.00
_cell.angle_beta   90.00
_cell.angle_gamma   90.00
#
_symmetry.space_group_name_H-M   'P 1'
#
loop_
_entity.id
_entity.type
_entity.pdbx_description
1 polymer ?
#
loop_
_entity_poly.entity_id
_entity_poly.type
_entity_poly.pdbx_seq_one_letter_code
_entity_poly.pdbx_strand_id
1 'polypeptide(L)'
;MTIFSTQALWQAIHDRLAGDSILMGQISGIYDPAPEGQSLPYLTIGEGNMRDWSAKDFTGQEHLMDIHIWSGNRGGGQIRSLADLVAGLLAGQDLILTGHQLVG
;
A
#
# COMPACT_ATOMS: atom_id res chain seq x y z
N MET A 1 14.23 13.64 10.23
CA MET A 1 13.32 12.75 10.98
C MET A 1 12.64 11.85 9.97
N THR A 2 12.98 10.57 9.93
CA THR A 2 12.67 9.66 8.81
C THR A 2 11.42 8.80 9.02
N ILE A 3 10.86 8.78 10.23
CA ILE A 3 9.64 8.01 10.54
C ILE A 3 8.39 8.67 9.93
N PHE A 4 8.40 9.99 9.74
CA PHE A 4 7.23 10.72 9.24
C PHE A 4 6.98 10.53 7.74
N SER A 5 8.02 10.31 6.92
CA SER A 5 7.88 10.05 5.48
C SER A 5 7.28 8.67 5.22
N THR A 6 7.73 7.63 5.93
CA THR A 6 7.15 6.29 5.84
C THR A 6 5.67 6.31 6.21
N GLN A 7 5.29 6.98 7.30
CA GLN A 7 3.87 7.11 7.69
C GLN A 7 3.05 7.87 6.64
N ALA A 8 3.59 8.95 6.08
CA ALA A 8 2.90 9.70 5.04
C ALA A 8 2.65 8.84 3.79
N LEU A 9 3.62 8.02 3.39
CA LEU A 9 3.47 7.11 2.26
C LEU A 9 2.51 5.95 2.54
N TRP A 10 2.57 5.37 3.74
CA TRP A 10 1.59 4.37 4.18
C TRP A 10 0.17 4.93 4.10
N GLN A 11 -0.07 6.14 4.63
CA GLN A 11 -1.38 6.77 4.61
C GLN A 11 -1.86 7.06 3.19
N ALA A 12 -0.98 7.55 2.32
CA ALA A 12 -1.33 7.83 0.94
C ALA A 12 -1.68 6.56 0.15
N ILE A 13 -0.98 5.44 0.40
CA ILE A 13 -1.32 4.13 -0.17
C ILE A 13 -2.67 3.67 0.37
N HIS A 14 -2.89 3.72 1.68
CA HIS A 14 -4.16 3.36 2.30
C HIS A 14 -5.33 4.15 1.70
N ASP A 15 -5.22 5.48 1.65
CA ASP A 15 -6.30 6.35 1.15
C ASP A 15 -6.58 6.10 -0.34
N ARG A 16 -5.53 5.83 -1.14
CA ARG A 16 -5.69 5.50 -2.55
C ARG A 16 -6.46 4.21 -2.76
N LEU A 17 -6.14 3.16 -1.98
CA LEU A 17 -6.77 1.86 -2.09
C LEU A 17 -8.19 1.88 -1.50
N ALA A 18 -8.38 2.51 -0.34
CA ALA A 18 -9.68 2.65 0.31
C ALA A 18 -10.65 3.53 -0.49
N GLY A 19 -10.13 4.46 -1.29
CA GLY A 19 -10.91 5.29 -2.21
C GLY A 19 -11.40 4.58 -3.47
N ASP A 20 -10.88 3.39 -3.80
CA ASP A 20 -11.32 2.65 -4.97
C ASP A 20 -12.51 1.74 -4.66
N SER A 21 -13.68 2.08 -5.23
CA SER A 21 -14.91 1.33 -4.98
C SER A 21 -14.90 -0.09 -5.54
N ILE A 22 -14.11 -0.37 -6.59
CA ILE A 22 -14.04 -1.69 -7.20
C ILE A 22 -13.28 -2.63 -6.26
N LEU A 23 -12.13 -2.19 -5.75
CA LEU A 23 -11.34 -2.93 -4.77
C LEU A 23 -12.15 -3.14 -3.49
N MET A 24 -12.72 -2.07 -2.92
CA MET A 24 -13.51 -2.15 -1.67
C MET A 24 -14.79 -2.98 -1.81
N GLY A 25 -15.32 -3.16 -3.02
CA GLY A 25 -16.43 -4.08 -3.29
C GLY A 25 -16.01 -5.57 -3.30
N GLN A 26 -14.71 -5.86 -3.41
CA GLN A 26 -14.16 -7.22 -3.48
C GLN A 26 -13.51 -7.69 -2.18
N ILE A 27 -13.18 -6.77 -1.27
CA ILE A 27 -12.48 -7.05 -0.01
C ILE A 27 -13.31 -6.57 1.18
N SER A 28 -13.11 -7.18 2.35
CA SER A 28 -13.77 -6.74 3.59
C SER A 28 -13.15 -5.49 4.20
N GLY A 29 -11.90 -5.19 3.85
CA GLY A 29 -11.18 -4.04 4.36
C GLY A 29 -9.66 -4.13 4.16
N ILE A 30 -9.00 -3.05 4.55
CA ILE A 30 -7.54 -2.91 4.64
C ILE A 30 -7.23 -2.72 6.12
N TYR A 31 -6.29 -3.51 6.66
CA TYR A 31 -5.99 -3.53 8.09
C TYR A 31 -4.49 -3.43 8.38
N ASP A 32 -4.14 -2.96 9.58
CA ASP A 32 -2.77 -2.93 10.11
C ASP A 32 -2.75 -3.03 11.64
N PRO A 33 -2.51 -4.22 12.22
CA PRO A 33 -2.72 -5.56 11.66
C PRO A 33 -4.22 -5.96 11.65
N ALA A 34 -4.57 -7.03 10.93
CA ALA A 34 -5.95 -7.52 10.90
C ALA A 34 -6.37 -8.18 12.23
N PRO A 35 -7.54 -7.81 12.81
CA PRO A 35 -8.11 -8.51 13.96
C PRO A 35 -8.41 -9.99 13.67
N GLU A 36 -8.46 -10.81 14.72
CA GLU A 36 -8.91 -12.20 14.59
C GLU A 36 -10.35 -12.28 14.07
N GLY A 37 -10.61 -13.27 13.20
CA GLY A 37 -11.95 -13.54 12.68
C GLY A 37 -12.40 -12.64 11.52
N GLN A 38 -11.49 -11.89 10.89
CA GLN A 38 -11.89 -11.05 9.77
C GLN A 38 -12.37 -11.81 8.54
N SER A 39 -13.38 -11.23 7.88
CA SER A 39 -13.96 -11.79 6.67
C SER A 39 -12.95 -11.73 5.52
N LEU A 40 -12.76 -12.84 4.83
CA LEU A 40 -11.90 -12.92 3.66
C LEU A 40 -12.68 -12.55 2.38
N PRO A 41 -12.03 -11.93 1.38
CA PRO A 41 -10.64 -11.53 1.37
C PRO A 41 -10.40 -10.16 2.03
N TYR A 42 -9.18 -9.90 2.50
CA TYR A 42 -8.76 -8.60 3.03
C TYR A 42 -7.29 -8.30 2.69
N LEU A 43 -6.90 -7.05 2.85
CA LEU A 43 -5.52 -6.59 2.62
C LEU A 43 -4.88 -6.16 3.93
N THR A 44 -3.55 -6.30 4.02
CA THR A 44 -2.74 -5.66 5.05
C THR A 44 -1.54 -4.98 4.41
N ILE A 45 -1.18 -3.79 4.91
CA ILE A 45 0.02 -3.06 4.48
C ILE A 45 1.09 -3.33 5.53
N GLY A 46 2.19 -3.96 5.11
CA GLY A 46 3.29 -4.31 5.99
C GLY A 46 4.19 -3.12 6.34
N GLU A 47 5.11 -3.36 7.27
CA GLU A 47 6.12 -2.37 7.61
C GLU A 47 7.05 -2.09 6.41
N GLY A 48 7.23 -0.81 6.11
CA GLY A 48 8.12 -0.37 5.03
C GLY A 48 9.58 -0.33 5.46
N ASN A 49 10.46 -0.84 4.61
CA ASN A 49 11.90 -0.59 4.69
C ASN A 49 12.25 0.71 3.98
N MET A 50 13.28 1.40 4.47
CA MET A 50 13.72 2.67 3.92
C MET A 50 15.22 2.68 3.70
N ARG A 51 15.64 3.24 2.57
CA ARG A 51 17.05 3.47 2.22
C ARG A 51 17.27 4.93 1.86
N ASP A 52 18.45 5.44 2.21
CA ASP A 52 18.87 6.77 1.79
C ASP A 52 19.07 6.82 0.27
N TRP A 53 18.42 7.79 -0.36
CA TRP A 53 18.53 8.10 -1.78
C TRP A 53 18.92 9.57 -1.99
N SER A 54 19.61 10.16 -1.00
CA SER A 54 20.06 11.55 -1.08
C SER A 54 21.23 11.71 -2.07
N ALA A 55 21.29 12.88 -2.71
CA ALA A 55 22.41 13.33 -3.52
C ALA A 55 22.95 14.66 -2.98
N LYS A 56 23.90 15.28 -3.69
CA LYS A 56 24.50 16.56 -3.26
C LYS A 56 23.50 17.71 -3.23
N ASP A 57 22.47 17.62 -4.06
CA ASP A 57 21.51 18.66 -4.38
C ASP A 57 20.10 18.39 -3.81
N PHE A 58 19.82 17.18 -3.35
CA PHE A 58 18.55 16.85 -2.71
C PHE A 58 18.68 15.79 -1.61
N THR A 59 17.76 15.84 -0.65
CA THR A 59 17.56 14.77 0.33
C THR A 59 16.39 13.91 -0.13
N GLY A 60 16.60 12.60 -0.23
CA GLY A 60 15.63 11.67 -0.80
C GLY A 60 15.65 10.33 -0.07
N GLN A 61 14.54 9.61 -0.15
CA GLN A 61 14.38 8.30 0.48
C GLN A 61 13.70 7.34 -0.49
N GLU A 62 14.26 6.14 -0.58
CA GLU A 62 13.64 5.01 -1.25
C GLU A 62 12.89 4.20 -0.19
N HIS A 63 11.60 3.94 -0.44
CA HIS A 63 10.75 3.13 0.43
C HIS A 63 10.34 1.84 -0.28
N LEU A 64 10.55 0.71 0.38
CA LEU A 64 10.08 -0.60 -0.07
C LEU A 64 9.01 -1.08 0.91
N MET A 65 7.77 -1.22 0.43
CA MET A 65 6.63 -1.66 1.24
C MET A 65 5.98 -2.90 0.64
N ASP A 66 5.51 -3.76 1.54
CA ASP A 66 4.78 -4.97 1.18
C ASP A 66 3.27 -4.78 1.37
N ILE A 67 2.49 -5.22 0.40
CA ILE A 67 1.03 -5.32 0.50
C ILE A 67 0.68 -6.80 0.45
N HIS A 68 0.07 -7.30 1.53
CA HIS A 68 -0.35 -8.69 1.62
C HIS A 68 -1.84 -8.81 1.32
N ILE A 69 -2.20 -9.81 0.51
CA ILE A 69 -3.58 -10.12 0.15
C ILE A 69 -3.92 -11.48 0.75
N TRP A 70 -4.95 -11.51 1.59
CA TRP A 70 -5.44 -12.70 2.26
C TRP A 70 -6.73 -13.15 1.60
N SER A 71 -6.81 -14.41 1.17
CA SER A 71 -8.01 -14.99 0.54
C SER A 71 -8.30 -16.38 1.11
N GLY A 72 -9.58 -16.69 1.26
CA GLY A 72 -10.06 -18.01 1.69
C GLY A 72 -10.35 -18.98 0.54
N ASN A 73 -10.20 -18.54 -0.72
CA ASN A 73 -10.50 -19.37 -1.87
C ASN A 73 -9.41 -20.41 -2.13
N ARG A 74 -9.82 -21.60 -2.57
CA ARG A 74 -8.88 -22.61 -3.07
C ARG A 74 -8.43 -22.23 -4.48
N GLY A 75 -7.18 -21.76 -4.59
CA GLY A 75 -6.54 -21.41 -5.86
C GLY A 75 -6.12 -19.94 -5.93
N GLY A 76 -5.08 -19.65 -6.70
CA GLY A 76 -4.47 -18.31 -6.75
C GLY A 76 -5.15 -17.30 -7.69
N GLY A 77 -6.30 -17.64 -8.29
CA GLY A 77 -6.96 -16.76 -9.29
C GLY A 77 -7.45 -15.44 -8.68
N GLN A 78 -8.17 -15.52 -7.54
CA GLN A 78 -8.66 -14.34 -6.83
C GLN A 78 -7.52 -13.45 -6.35
N ILE A 79 -6.47 -14.04 -5.79
CA ILE A 79 -5.29 -13.30 -5.30
C ILE A 79 -4.60 -12.57 -6.46
N ARG A 80 -4.39 -13.23 -7.61
CA ARG A 80 -3.76 -12.60 -8.78
C ARG A 80 -4.60 -11.43 -9.30
N SER A 81 -5.92 -11.61 -9.41
CA SER A 81 -6.81 -10.53 -9.85
C SER A 81 -6.80 -9.34 -8.91
N LEU A 82 -6.77 -9.58 -7.59
CA LEU A 82 -6.66 -8.51 -6.59
C LEU A 82 -5.28 -7.85 -6.64
N ALA A 83 -4.21 -8.63 -6.82
CA ALA A 83 -2.85 -8.10 -6.95
C ALA A 83 -2.70 -7.21 -8.18
N ASP A 84 -3.24 -7.62 -9.33
CA ASP A 84 -3.24 -6.82 -10.56
C ASP A 84 -4.02 -5.51 -10.37
N LEU A 85 -5.17 -5.58 -9.68
CA LEU A 85 -5.98 -4.39 -9.37
C LEU A 85 -5.22 -3.42 -8.46
N VAL A 86 -4.65 -3.92 -7.35
CA VAL A 86 -3.85 -3.11 -6.41
C VAL A 86 -2.65 -2.49 -7.12
N ALA A 87 -1.92 -3.27 -7.93
CA ALA A 87 -0.79 -2.77 -8.70
C ALA A 87 -1.24 -1.66 -9.66
N GLY A 88 -2.37 -1.84 -10.36
CA GLY A 88 -2.93 -0.83 -11.26
C GLY A 88 -3.36 0.47 -10.56
N LEU A 89 -3.80 0.39 -9.30
CA LEU A 89 -4.18 1.57 -8.51
C LEU A 89 -2.99 2.39 -8.03
N LEU A 90 -1.81 1.77 -7.91
CA LEU A 90 -0.60 2.39 -7.38
C LEU A 90 0.42 2.73 -8.48
N ALA A 91 0.46 1.99 -9.58
CA ALA A 91 1.43 2.18 -10.64
C ALA A 91 1.25 3.53 -11.36
N GLY A 92 2.34 4.33 -11.39
CA GLY A 92 2.39 5.60 -12.12
C GLY A 92 1.44 6.67 -11.60
N GLN A 93 0.96 6.54 -10.35
CA GLN A 93 0.09 7.53 -9.72
C GLN A 93 0.89 8.50 -8.85
N ASP A 94 0.56 9.78 -8.97
CA ASP A 94 1.05 10.81 -8.06
C ASP A 94 0.26 10.72 -6.74
N LEU A 95 0.81 9.99 -5.77
CA LEU A 95 0.26 9.94 -4.42
C LEU A 95 0.55 11.25 -3.70
N ILE A 96 -0.49 11.88 -3.15
CA ILE A 96 -0.36 13.11 -2.36
C ILE A 96 0.15 12.73 -0.96
N LEU A 97 1.38 13.11 -0.66
CA LEU A 97 2.02 12.86 0.63
C LEU A 97 2.01 14.14 1.46
N THR A 98 1.62 14.04 2.73
CA THR A 98 1.68 15.20 3.63
C THR A 98 3.14 15.57 3.89
N GLY A 99 3.55 16.76 3.44
CA GLY A 99 4.90 17.30 3.67
C GLY A 99 6.02 16.64 2.84
N HIS A 100 5.69 15.78 1.88
CA HIS A 100 6.65 15.07 1.03
C HIS A 100 6.14 15.03 -0.42
N GLN A 101 7.00 14.64 -1.34
CA GLN A 101 6.64 14.45 -2.75
C GLN A 101 7.13 13.08 -3.20
N LEU A 102 6.26 12.32 -3.89
CA LEU A 102 6.63 11.07 -4.52
C LEU A 102 7.34 11.39 -5.83
N VAL A 103 8.48 10.76 -6.07
CA VAL A 103 9.25 10.89 -7.32
C VAL A 103 9.42 9.48 -7.86
N GLY A 104 8.89 9.23 -9.06
CA GLY A 104 8.93 7.94 -9.76
C GLY A 104 9.75 7.99 -11.03
#